data_AF-A0A354TCZ2-F1
#
_entry.id   AF-A0A354TCZ2-F1
#
_cell.length_a   1.000
_cell.length_b   1.000
_cell.length_c   1.000
_cell.angle_alpha   90.00
_cell.angle_beta   90.00
_cell.angle_gamma   90.00
#
_symmetry.space_group_name_H-M   'P 1'
#
loop_
_entity.id
_entity.type
_entity.pdbx_description
1 polymer ?
#
loop_
_entity_poly.entity_id
_entity_poly.type
_entity_poly.pdbx_seq_one_letter_code
_entity_poly.pdbx_strand_id
1 'polypeptide(L)'
;MTNAPNLSQPPRWLPLHVLCGGLLAAVGVLALSKQPVENWLVLPSTAAEMGMRCGFSLGVLIVALLLALSLGLAVGLLARRLGRHAEALVAFIGRALACLPVAALAWGFVSLWIGKYGGPVETLMPAELPVAQNVWQTTLARLLWEFLAPALLLAVPLTGEVIHCVITDAKATVDLDFALRARGVPASVRLWRHHLRQLLPLLRARMQALCLVAPVYLIVIEDVLRFMGWGGWMARSIRAADVNGIALGLATGGLMMALLCGGLHFLRGRLRPSANRLTAFAWQPWPLWGLGLMTLPPFSSSPWLVLWFAVLLSGCAAWHEAWTSVEKQLPLDPARSFGVSETGIWLRHVAFVQSRMLVAWISAVFAQTLLWIAVACALQPALLQELGAPLARWFRPLAVGSSRDAAQTLADPTAMLEAGGLIALAALCLIQVSRIVQPRPS
;
A
#
# COMPACT_ATOMS: atom_id res chain seq x y z
N MET A 1 -25.62 35.69 9.98
CA MET A 1 -24.26 35.55 9.43
C MET A 1 -23.40 34.87 10.48
N THR A 2 -23.38 33.54 10.47
CA THR A 2 -22.57 32.74 11.40
C THR A 2 -21.21 32.50 10.76
N ASN A 3 -20.14 32.85 11.48
CA ASN A 3 -18.75 32.70 11.04
C ASN A 3 -18.52 31.32 10.42
N ALA A 4 -18.26 31.30 9.11
CA ALA A 4 -17.94 30.09 8.38
C ALA A 4 -16.64 29.50 8.96
N PRO A 5 -16.64 28.24 9.41
CA PRO A 5 -15.45 27.65 10.01
C PRO A 5 -14.33 27.49 8.98
N ASN A 6 -13.14 27.97 9.38
CA ASN A 6 -11.92 28.02 8.58
C ASN A 6 -11.56 26.66 7.95
N LEU A 7 -11.43 26.69 6.62
CA LEU A 7 -11.11 25.58 5.73
C LEU A 7 -9.62 25.19 5.89
N SER A 8 -9.32 23.94 6.28
CA SER A 8 -7.94 23.43 6.23
C SER A 8 -7.80 22.24 5.27
N GLN A 9 -6.74 22.31 4.46
CA GLN A 9 -6.35 21.39 3.40
C GLN A 9 -5.72 20.10 3.97
N PRO A 10 -5.50 19.03 3.18
CA PRO A 10 -4.46 18.03 3.52
C PRO A 10 -3.18 18.77 3.90
N PRO A 11 -2.36 18.30 4.86
CA PRO A 11 -1.22 19.06 5.32
C PRO A 11 -0.39 19.43 4.09
N ARG A 12 -0.26 20.73 3.79
CA ARG A 12 0.59 21.24 2.69
C ARG A 12 2.01 20.66 2.79
N TRP A 13 2.37 20.27 3.99
CA TRP A 13 3.61 19.68 4.42
C TRP A 13 3.72 18.16 4.21
N LEU A 14 2.71 17.44 3.70
CA LEU A 14 2.81 15.98 3.48
C LEU A 14 4.05 15.60 2.64
N PRO A 15 4.32 16.24 1.48
CA PRO A 15 5.52 15.92 0.70
C PRO A 15 6.81 16.21 1.48
N LEU A 16 6.81 17.29 2.25
CA LEU A 16 7.94 17.68 3.09
C LEU A 16 8.16 16.69 4.24
N HIS A 17 7.11 16.20 4.89
CA HIS A 17 7.20 15.19 5.93
C HIS A 17 7.70 13.84 5.40
N VAL A 18 7.28 13.45 4.19
CA VAL A 18 7.75 12.22 3.55
C VAL A 18 9.23 12.33 3.18
N LEU A 19 9.65 13.48 2.63
CA LEU A 19 11.04 13.77 2.33
C LEU A 19 11.90 13.78 3.61
N CYS A 20 11.51 14.56 4.61
CA CYS A 20 12.20 14.64 5.89
C CYS A 20 12.22 13.28 6.60
N GLY A 21 11.14 12.51 6.52
CA GLY A 21 11.07 11.16 7.08
C GLY A 21 12.07 10.21 6.42
N GLY A 22 12.16 10.22 5.08
CA GLY A 22 13.15 9.43 4.34
C GLY A 22 14.59 9.83 4.66
N LEU A 23 14.86 11.13 4.77
CA LEU A 23 16.17 11.67 5.15
C LEU A 23 16.54 11.31 6.60
N LEU A 24 15.61 11.46 7.54
CA LEU A 24 15.82 11.08 8.95
C LEU A 24 16.04 9.57 9.09
N ALA A 25 15.31 8.74 8.34
CA ALA A 25 15.52 7.30 8.32
C ALA A 25 16.92 6.95 7.76
N ALA A 26 17.36 7.60 6.69
CA ALA A 26 18.70 7.43 6.12
C ALA A 26 19.80 7.82 7.13
N VAL A 27 19.66 8.98 7.79
CA VAL A 27 20.59 9.42 8.84
C VAL A 27 20.58 8.47 10.04
N GLY A 28 19.41 7.98 10.44
CA GLY A 28 19.27 6.99 11.51
C GLY A 28 20.00 5.68 11.20
N VAL A 29 19.85 5.16 9.98
CA VAL A 29 20.55 3.97 9.49
C VAL A 29 22.06 4.14 9.56
N LEU A 30 22.59 5.29 9.12
CA LEU A 30 24.02 5.59 9.15
C LEU A 30 24.55 5.79 10.59
N ALA A 31 23.78 6.44 11.45
CA ALA A 31 24.15 6.64 12.85
C ALA A 31 24.20 5.31 13.61
N LEU A 32 23.27 4.40 13.34
CA LEU A 32 23.20 3.07 13.95
C LEU A 32 24.29 2.11 13.47
N SER A 33 24.82 2.30 12.25
CA SER A 33 25.89 1.47 11.69
C SER A 33 27.30 1.90 12.10
N LYS A 34 27.44 3.05 12.79
CA LYS A 34 28.74 3.68 13.16
C LYS A 34 29.66 3.97 11.96
N GLN A 35 29.14 4.08 10.74
CA GLN A 35 29.94 4.46 9.57
C GLN A 35 30.07 5.99 9.43
N PRO A 36 31.22 6.52 8.97
CA PRO A 36 31.42 7.96 8.79
C PRO A 36 30.52 8.52 7.67
N VAL A 37 29.76 9.57 7.97
CA VAL A 37 28.82 10.26 7.06
C VAL A 37 29.53 10.92 5.87
N GLU A 38 30.83 11.18 5.98
CA GLU A 38 31.64 11.91 4.98
C GLU A 38 31.70 11.22 3.60
N ASN A 39 31.54 9.89 3.54
CA ASN A 39 31.50 9.14 2.27
C ASN A 39 30.17 9.30 1.50
N TRP A 40 29.12 9.85 2.12
CA TRP A 40 27.79 9.97 1.50
C TRP A 40 27.65 11.18 0.55
N LEU A 41 28.56 12.15 0.63
CA LEU A 41 28.56 13.33 -0.25
C LEU A 41 29.39 13.14 -1.53
N VAL A 42 30.20 12.07 -1.62
CA VAL A 42 31.08 11.77 -2.77
C VAL A 42 30.35 10.90 -3.82
N LEU A 43 29.12 11.30 -4.18
CA LEU A 43 28.18 10.51 -4.98
C LEU A 43 27.96 10.92 -6.46
N PRO A 44 28.81 11.69 -7.17
CA PRO A 44 28.46 12.16 -8.51
C PRO A 44 28.36 11.04 -9.58
N SER A 45 29.10 9.92 -9.44
CA SER A 45 29.01 8.79 -10.38
C SER A 45 27.79 7.89 -10.14
N THR A 46 27.38 7.72 -8.88
CA THR A 46 26.23 6.89 -8.48
C THR A 46 24.91 7.68 -8.49
N ALA A 47 24.94 9.02 -8.39
CA ALA A 47 23.74 9.85 -8.41
C ALA A 47 23.01 9.83 -9.77
N ALA A 48 23.75 9.81 -10.88
CA ALA A 48 23.15 9.71 -12.21
C ALA A 48 22.49 8.34 -12.43
N GLU A 49 23.17 7.26 -12.05
CA GLU A 49 22.61 5.90 -12.12
C GLU A 49 21.39 5.75 -11.21
N MET A 50 21.47 6.26 -9.98
CA MET A 50 20.36 6.23 -9.03
C MET A 50 19.18 7.08 -9.50
N GLY A 51 19.45 8.24 -10.11
CA GLY A 51 18.45 9.09 -10.75
C GLY A 51 17.70 8.34 -11.87
N MET A 52 18.42 7.60 -12.72
CA MET A 52 17.80 6.76 -13.76
C MET A 52 16.95 5.64 -13.15
N ARG A 53 17.47 4.91 -12.15
CA ARG A 53 16.74 3.83 -11.45
C ARG A 53 15.47 4.35 -10.79
N CYS A 54 15.54 5.51 -10.13
CA CYS A 54 14.38 6.18 -9.55
C CYS A 54 13.39 6.61 -10.63
N GLY A 55 13.87 7.14 -11.76
CA GLY A 55 13.03 7.51 -12.91
C GLY A 55 12.27 6.32 -13.48
N PHE A 56 12.91 5.16 -13.60
CA PHE A 56 12.27 3.94 -14.08
C PHE A 56 11.17 3.45 -13.11
N SER A 57 11.48 3.33 -11.82
CA SER A 57 10.49 2.96 -10.80
C SER A 57 9.35 3.97 -10.69
N LEU A 58 9.63 5.28 -10.81
CA LEU A 58 8.62 6.32 -10.85
C LEU A 58 7.70 6.15 -12.06
N GLY A 59 8.25 5.84 -13.23
CA GLY A 59 7.47 5.55 -14.44
C GLY A 59 6.51 4.38 -14.24
N VAL A 60 7.01 3.26 -13.70
CA VAL A 60 6.21 2.07 -13.37
C VAL A 60 5.09 2.42 -12.38
N LEU A 61 5.40 3.17 -11.32
CA LEU A 61 4.43 3.61 -10.32
C LEU A 61 3.32 4.48 -10.94
N ILE A 62 3.67 5.44 -11.78
CA ILE A 62 2.69 6.32 -12.45
C ILE A 62 1.76 5.50 -13.34
N VAL A 63 2.30 4.61 -14.16
CA VAL A 63 1.50 3.75 -15.05
C VAL A 63 0.57 2.85 -14.23
N ALA A 64 1.09 2.20 -13.18
CA ALA A 64 0.31 1.33 -12.31
C ALA A 64 -0.83 2.09 -11.59
N LEU A 65 -0.55 3.29 -11.07
CA LEU A 65 -1.56 4.12 -10.40
C LEU A 65 -2.64 4.62 -11.36
N LEU A 66 -2.28 5.00 -12.59
CA LEU A 66 -3.24 5.40 -13.62
C LEU A 66 -4.13 4.24 -14.06
N LEU A 67 -3.55 3.05 -14.25
CA LEU A 67 -4.30 1.83 -14.55
C LEU A 67 -5.24 1.46 -13.40
N ALA A 68 -4.74 1.47 -12.16
CA ALA A 68 -5.55 1.19 -10.98
C ALA A 68 -6.69 2.21 -10.79
N LEU A 69 -6.44 3.50 -11.04
CA LEU A 69 -7.46 4.53 -10.96
C LEU A 69 -8.55 4.32 -12.01
N SER A 70 -8.15 4.12 -13.27
CA SER A 70 -9.09 4.00 -14.39
C SER A 70 -9.93 2.72 -14.27
N LEU A 71 -9.28 1.58 -14.03
CA LEU A 71 -9.95 0.29 -13.89
C LEU A 71 -10.80 0.25 -12.61
N GLY A 72 -10.26 0.74 -11.49
CA GLY A 72 -10.97 0.76 -10.22
C GLY A 72 -12.19 1.69 -10.21
N LEU A 73 -12.09 2.85 -10.86
CA LEU A 73 -13.25 3.73 -11.09
C LEU A 73 -14.29 3.06 -11.99
N ALA A 74 -13.88 2.49 -13.12
CA ALA A 74 -14.79 1.86 -14.06
C ALA A 74 -15.56 0.71 -13.41
N VAL A 75 -14.83 -0.21 -12.77
CA VAL A 75 -15.40 -1.39 -12.10
C VAL A 75 -16.24 -0.98 -10.88
N GLY A 76 -15.73 -0.08 -10.03
CA GLY A 76 -16.46 0.38 -8.85
C GLY A 76 -17.77 1.10 -9.19
N LEU A 77 -17.75 1.97 -10.22
CA LEU A 77 -18.97 2.66 -10.68
C LEU A 77 -19.94 1.70 -11.39
N LEU A 78 -19.44 0.72 -12.15
CA LEU A 78 -20.27 -0.29 -12.80
C LEU A 78 -20.97 -1.19 -11.76
N ALA A 79 -20.25 -1.64 -10.74
CA ALA A 79 -20.80 -2.47 -9.67
C ALA A 79 -21.97 -1.77 -8.96
N ARG A 80 -21.86 -0.46 -8.73
CA ARG A 80 -22.95 0.34 -8.16
C ARG A 80 -24.20 0.41 -9.04
N ARG A 81 -24.04 0.36 -10.37
CA ARG A 81 -25.19 0.34 -11.30
C ARG A 81 -25.92 -0.99 -11.28
N LEU A 82 -25.20 -2.08 -11.03
CA LEU A 82 -25.74 -3.44 -11.01
C LEU A 82 -26.49 -3.80 -9.72
N GLY A 83 -26.41 -2.94 -8.69
CA GLY A 83 -27.17 -3.05 -7.46
C GLY A 83 -26.37 -3.58 -6.27
N ARG A 84 -27.03 -3.70 -5.11
CA ARG A 84 -26.39 -3.91 -3.79
C ARG A 84 -25.58 -5.21 -3.70
N HIS A 85 -26.08 -6.29 -4.32
CA HIS A 85 -25.38 -7.58 -4.29
C HIS A 85 -24.11 -7.57 -5.13
N ALA A 86 -24.17 -7.00 -6.33
CA ALA A 86 -22.99 -6.81 -7.18
C ALA A 86 -21.97 -5.86 -6.54
N GLU A 87 -22.43 -4.78 -5.90
CA GLU A 87 -21.58 -3.87 -5.12
C GLU A 87 -20.84 -4.61 -4.00
N ALA A 88 -21.55 -5.43 -3.21
CA ALA A 88 -20.96 -6.20 -2.12
C ALA A 88 -19.93 -7.23 -2.64
N LEU A 89 -20.27 -7.95 -3.71
CA LEU A 89 -19.39 -8.94 -4.33
C LEU A 89 -18.12 -8.27 -4.89
N VAL A 90 -18.26 -7.18 -5.64
CA VAL A 90 -17.13 -6.47 -6.24
C VAL A 90 -16.27 -5.80 -5.17
N ALA A 91 -16.86 -5.27 -4.09
CA ALA A 91 -16.10 -4.76 -2.96
C ALA A 91 -15.32 -5.86 -2.23
N PHE A 92 -15.88 -7.07 -2.14
CA PHE A 92 -15.21 -8.24 -1.58
C PHE A 92 -14.05 -8.67 -2.48
N ILE A 93 -14.27 -8.80 -3.79
CA ILE A 93 -13.23 -9.12 -4.78
C ILE A 93 -12.11 -8.07 -4.75
N GLY A 94 -12.45 -6.79 -4.74
CA GLY A 94 -11.45 -5.71 -4.64
C GLY A 94 -10.59 -5.84 -3.39
N ARG A 95 -11.18 -6.19 -2.24
CA ARG A 95 -10.41 -6.45 -1.03
C ARG A 95 -9.56 -7.72 -1.11
N ALA A 96 -10.07 -8.79 -1.70
CA ALA A 96 -9.30 -10.01 -1.90
C ALA A 96 -8.04 -9.73 -2.74
N LEU A 97 -8.18 -8.96 -3.83
CA LEU A 97 -7.06 -8.55 -4.68
C LEU A 97 -6.01 -7.73 -3.91
N ALA A 98 -6.45 -6.82 -3.04
CA ALA A 98 -5.56 -6.01 -2.22
C ALA A 98 -4.80 -6.80 -1.15
N CYS A 99 -5.33 -7.96 -0.73
CA CYS A 99 -4.73 -8.82 0.30
C CYS A 99 -3.78 -9.88 -0.29
N LEU A 100 -3.63 -9.99 -1.61
CA LEU A 100 -2.75 -10.97 -2.22
C LEU A 100 -1.28 -10.63 -1.92
N PRO A 101 -0.49 -11.58 -1.37
CA PRO A 101 0.95 -11.39 -1.22
C PRO A 101 1.59 -11.14 -2.58
N VAL A 102 2.27 -10.01 -2.70
CA VAL A 102 2.83 -9.55 -3.97
C VAL A 102 3.86 -10.54 -4.55
N ALA A 103 4.59 -11.26 -3.69
CA ALA A 103 5.49 -12.32 -4.11
C ALA A 103 4.75 -13.47 -4.83
N ALA A 104 3.64 -13.95 -4.25
CA ALA A 104 2.81 -14.99 -4.86
C ALA A 104 2.18 -14.51 -6.18
N LEU A 105 1.78 -13.24 -6.24
CA LEU A 105 1.23 -12.62 -7.45
C LEU A 105 2.29 -12.52 -8.56
N ALA A 106 3.50 -12.07 -8.23
CA ALA A 106 4.59 -11.92 -9.19
C ALA A 106 5.05 -13.27 -9.76
N TRP A 107 5.34 -14.24 -8.88
CA TRP A 107 5.76 -15.57 -9.31
C TRP A 107 4.62 -16.38 -9.96
N GLY A 108 3.37 -16.19 -9.52
CA GLY A 108 2.21 -16.76 -10.17
C GLY A 108 2.04 -16.25 -11.61
N PHE A 109 2.27 -14.95 -11.83
CA PHE A 109 2.29 -14.37 -13.18
C PHE A 109 3.41 -14.95 -14.03
N VAL A 110 4.63 -15.02 -13.50
CA VAL A 110 5.78 -15.62 -14.20
C VAL A 110 5.49 -17.08 -14.58
N SER A 111 4.93 -17.86 -13.66
CA SER A 111 4.58 -19.26 -13.88
C SER A 111 3.46 -19.43 -14.92
N LEU A 112 2.45 -18.57 -14.90
CA LEU A 112 1.38 -18.55 -15.89
C LEU A 112 1.92 -18.20 -17.29
N TRP A 113 2.79 -17.20 -17.37
CA TRP A 113 3.38 -16.74 -18.63
C TRP A 113 4.28 -17.79 -19.27
N ILE A 114 5.21 -18.35 -18.49
CA ILE A 114 6.16 -19.36 -18.98
C ILE A 114 5.45 -20.71 -19.17
N GLY A 115 4.71 -21.18 -18.17
CA GLY A 115 4.14 -22.52 -18.17
C GLY A 115 2.91 -22.67 -19.07
N LYS A 116 1.91 -21.80 -18.92
CA LYS A 116 0.63 -21.94 -19.63
C LYS A 116 0.66 -21.31 -21.02
N TYR A 117 1.26 -20.13 -21.15
CA TYR A 117 1.32 -19.43 -22.44
C TYR A 117 2.56 -19.75 -23.26
N GLY A 118 3.52 -20.50 -22.72
CA GLY A 118 4.77 -20.83 -23.41
C GLY A 118 5.61 -19.60 -23.74
N GLY A 119 5.42 -18.50 -23.02
CA GLY A 119 6.12 -17.25 -23.27
C GLY A 119 7.63 -17.39 -23.03
N PRO A 120 8.50 -16.80 -23.87
CA PRO A 120 9.94 -16.88 -23.66
C PRO A 120 10.33 -16.19 -22.35
N VAL A 121 11.20 -16.81 -21.54
CA VAL A 121 11.70 -16.21 -20.29
C VAL A 121 12.40 -14.86 -20.56
N GLU A 122 13.06 -14.77 -21.72
CA GLU A 122 13.72 -13.58 -22.27
C GLU A 122 12.76 -12.41 -22.51
N THR A 123 11.45 -12.64 -22.57
CA THR A 123 10.45 -11.58 -22.64
C THR A 123 10.13 -10.99 -21.26
N LEU A 124 10.37 -11.73 -20.16
CA LEU A 124 10.10 -11.24 -18.80
C LEU A 124 11.33 -10.65 -18.12
N MET A 125 12.53 -10.99 -18.59
CA MET A 125 13.81 -10.52 -18.06
C MET A 125 14.60 -9.77 -19.13
N PRO A 126 15.41 -8.76 -18.79
CA PRO A 126 16.22 -8.08 -19.77
C PRO A 126 17.32 -9.02 -20.33
N ALA A 127 17.08 -9.66 -21.49
CA ALA A 127 18.06 -10.47 -22.22
C ALA A 127 19.12 -9.63 -22.98
N GLU A 128 20.35 -10.09 -23.17
CA GLU A 128 21.30 -9.35 -24.02
C GLU A 128 21.01 -9.67 -25.50
N LEU A 129 20.68 -8.64 -26.31
CA LEU A 129 20.41 -8.84 -27.74
C LEU A 129 21.75 -8.99 -28.49
N PRO A 130 21.92 -10.00 -29.37
CA PRO A 130 23.03 -10.03 -30.29
C PRO A 130 22.95 -8.81 -31.23
N VAL A 131 24.07 -8.10 -31.36
CA VAL A 131 24.25 -6.78 -32.01
C VAL A 131 23.69 -6.70 -33.45
N ALA A 132 23.44 -7.85 -34.10
CA ALA A 132 23.04 -7.96 -35.50
C ALA A 132 21.53 -7.78 -35.78
N GLN A 133 20.64 -7.71 -34.77
CA GLN A 133 19.17 -7.64 -34.97
C GLN A 133 18.51 -6.40 -34.33
N ASN A 134 19.20 -5.26 -34.32
CA ASN A 134 18.68 -3.98 -33.82
C ASN A 134 17.65 -3.34 -34.78
N VAL A 135 16.49 -3.98 -34.92
CA VAL A 135 15.32 -3.34 -35.51
C VAL A 135 14.67 -2.49 -34.41
N TRP A 136 14.56 -1.17 -34.61
CA TRP A 136 14.06 -0.26 -33.57
C TRP A 136 12.72 -0.70 -32.93
N GLN A 137 11.87 -1.40 -33.72
CA GLN A 137 10.59 -1.95 -33.27
C GLN A 137 10.74 -3.03 -32.20
N THR A 138 11.74 -3.91 -32.31
CA THR A 138 11.99 -4.96 -31.30
C THR A 138 12.52 -4.35 -30.01
N THR A 139 13.39 -3.34 -30.12
CA THR A 139 13.87 -2.56 -28.97
C THR A 139 12.73 -1.79 -28.29
N LEU A 140 11.85 -1.13 -29.04
CA LEU A 140 10.70 -0.39 -28.50
C LEU A 140 9.70 -1.34 -27.84
N ALA A 141 9.32 -2.44 -28.52
CA ALA A 141 8.38 -3.41 -27.98
C ALA A 141 8.89 -4.01 -26.66
N ARG A 142 10.20 -4.27 -26.59
CA ARG A 142 10.83 -4.77 -25.38
C ARG A 142 10.86 -3.73 -24.26
N LEU A 143 11.26 -2.48 -24.54
CA LEU A 143 11.22 -1.40 -23.55
C LEU A 143 9.80 -1.18 -23.05
N LEU A 144 8.79 -1.20 -23.92
CA LEU A 144 7.39 -1.11 -23.51
C LEU A 144 7.00 -2.26 -22.57
N TRP A 145 7.36 -3.49 -22.94
CA TRP A 145 7.00 -4.67 -22.17
C TRP A 145 7.72 -4.76 -20.81
N GLU A 146 9.00 -4.39 -20.77
CA GLU A 146 9.82 -4.36 -19.56
C GLU A 146 9.24 -3.41 -18.50
N PHE A 147 8.61 -2.31 -18.90
CA PHE A 147 7.91 -1.39 -18.01
C PHE A 147 6.46 -1.80 -17.74
N LEU A 148 5.80 -2.43 -18.72
CA LEU A 148 4.40 -2.80 -18.62
C LEU A 148 4.18 -3.97 -17.66
N ALA A 149 5.03 -5.01 -17.70
CA ALA A 149 4.91 -6.17 -16.82
C ALA A 149 4.92 -5.80 -15.31
N PRO A 150 5.92 -5.06 -14.78
CA PRO A 150 5.90 -4.65 -13.38
C PRO A 150 4.73 -3.70 -13.06
N ALA A 151 4.35 -2.83 -14.01
CA ALA A 151 3.22 -1.92 -13.82
C ALA A 151 1.88 -2.67 -13.73
N LEU A 152 1.67 -3.70 -14.54
CA LEU A 152 0.47 -4.54 -14.51
C LEU A 152 0.38 -5.32 -13.20
N LEU A 153 1.47 -5.94 -12.75
CA LEU A 153 1.49 -6.66 -11.46
C LEU A 153 1.20 -5.73 -10.29
N LEU A 154 1.80 -4.54 -10.30
CA LEU A 154 1.57 -3.54 -9.26
C LEU A 154 0.14 -2.99 -9.33
N ALA A 155 -0.44 -2.85 -10.52
CA ALA A 155 -1.80 -2.35 -10.69
C ALA A 155 -2.86 -3.27 -10.08
N VAL A 156 -2.64 -4.59 -9.97
CA VAL A 156 -3.64 -5.53 -9.42
C VAL A 156 -4.03 -5.21 -7.96
N PRO A 157 -3.11 -5.21 -6.98
CA PRO A 157 -3.46 -4.89 -5.60
C PRO A 157 -3.95 -3.43 -5.45
N LEU A 158 -3.38 -2.50 -6.22
CA LEU A 158 -3.82 -1.10 -6.22
C LEU A 158 -5.24 -0.93 -6.75
N THR A 159 -5.61 -1.65 -7.81
CA THR A 159 -6.98 -1.66 -8.35
C THR A 159 -7.95 -2.17 -7.30
N GLY A 160 -7.58 -3.24 -6.58
CA GLY A 160 -8.37 -3.77 -5.48
C GLY A 160 -8.71 -2.73 -4.41
N GLU A 161 -7.71 -1.96 -3.98
CA GLU A 161 -7.91 -0.85 -3.04
C GLU A 161 -8.76 0.28 -3.63
N VAL A 162 -8.56 0.66 -4.90
CA VAL A 162 -9.36 1.72 -5.54
C VAL A 162 -10.82 1.30 -5.69
N ILE A 163 -11.11 0.08 -6.16
CA ILE A 163 -12.47 -0.47 -6.25
C ILE A 163 -13.14 -0.37 -4.89
N HIS A 164 -12.43 -0.83 -3.86
CA HIS A 164 -12.95 -0.85 -2.52
C HIS A 164 -13.29 0.57 -2.02
N CYS A 165 -12.37 1.53 -2.21
CA CYS A 165 -12.56 2.92 -1.83
C CYS A 165 -13.73 3.57 -2.58
N VAL A 166 -13.82 3.35 -3.90
CA VAL A 166 -14.92 3.90 -4.73
C VAL A 166 -16.27 3.43 -4.19
N ILE A 167 -16.38 2.17 -3.78
CA ILE A 167 -17.63 1.60 -3.27
C ILE A 167 -17.95 2.11 -1.86
N THR A 168 -16.98 2.15 -0.94
CA THR A 168 -17.26 2.62 0.43
C THR A 168 -17.52 4.10 0.50
N ASP A 169 -16.70 4.89 -0.18
CA ASP A 169 -16.75 6.35 -0.10
C ASP A 169 -17.94 6.90 -0.90
N ALA A 170 -18.40 6.14 -1.90
CA ALA A 170 -19.65 6.41 -2.61
C ALA A 170 -20.88 6.40 -1.71
N LYS A 171 -20.89 5.70 -0.58
CA LYS A 171 -22.04 5.68 0.34
C LYS A 171 -22.33 7.07 0.90
N ALA A 172 -21.29 7.89 1.08
CA ALA A 172 -21.43 9.29 1.48
C ALA A 172 -22.12 10.16 0.41
N THR A 173 -22.29 9.65 -0.82
CA THR A 173 -22.94 10.37 -1.92
C THR A 173 -24.39 9.94 -2.17
N VAL A 174 -24.91 8.98 -1.40
CA VAL A 174 -26.23 8.38 -1.61
C VAL A 174 -27.36 9.39 -1.40
N ASP A 175 -27.32 10.19 -0.33
CA ASP A 175 -28.35 11.20 -0.04
C ASP A 175 -28.42 12.28 -1.13
N LEU A 176 -27.26 12.65 -1.68
CA LEU A 176 -27.20 13.57 -2.80
C LEU A 176 -27.81 12.96 -4.07
N ASP A 177 -27.56 11.66 -4.34
CA ASP A 177 -28.15 11.02 -5.52
C ASP A 177 -29.68 11.07 -5.44
N PHE A 178 -30.27 10.71 -4.31
CA PHE A 178 -31.72 10.76 -4.09
C PHE A 178 -32.29 12.16 -4.35
N ALA A 179 -31.68 13.19 -3.77
CA ALA A 179 -32.09 14.57 -3.99
C ALA A 179 -31.98 15.00 -5.46
N LEU A 180 -30.96 14.55 -6.19
CA LEU A 180 -30.78 14.85 -7.61
C LEU A 180 -31.73 14.05 -8.51
N ARG A 181 -32.11 12.82 -8.11
CA ARG A 181 -33.15 12.03 -8.81
C ARG A 181 -34.51 12.72 -8.70
N ALA A 182 -34.86 13.18 -7.50
CA ALA A 182 -36.10 13.90 -7.24
C ALA A 182 -36.22 15.19 -8.07
N ARG A 183 -35.09 15.82 -8.42
CA ARG A 183 -35.02 17.01 -9.28
C ARG A 183 -35.00 16.70 -10.79
N GLY A 184 -35.17 15.44 -11.19
CA GLY A 184 -35.17 15.05 -12.60
C GLY A 184 -33.82 15.16 -13.31
N VAL A 185 -32.71 15.26 -12.57
CA VAL A 185 -31.37 15.38 -13.19
C VAL A 185 -30.99 14.07 -13.88
N PRO A 186 -30.57 14.09 -15.16
CA PRO A 186 -30.24 12.88 -15.90
C PRO A 186 -29.04 12.15 -15.29
N ALA A 187 -29.04 10.82 -15.38
CA ALA A 187 -28.08 9.94 -14.69
C ALA A 187 -26.61 10.23 -15.04
N SER A 188 -26.32 10.59 -16.30
CA SER A 188 -24.97 10.96 -16.75
C SER A 188 -24.46 12.23 -16.06
N VAL A 189 -25.32 13.25 -15.92
CA VAL A 189 -24.99 14.52 -15.27
C VAL A 189 -24.82 14.32 -13.76
N ARG A 190 -25.67 13.49 -13.13
CA ARG A 190 -25.50 13.12 -11.70
C ARG A 190 -24.15 12.46 -11.45
N LEU A 191 -23.78 11.49 -12.30
CA LEU A 191 -22.53 10.76 -12.19
C LEU A 191 -21.31 11.69 -12.36
N TRP A 192 -21.23 12.43 -13.46
CA TRP A 192 -20.03 13.20 -13.82
C TRP A 192 -19.90 14.53 -13.07
N ARG A 193 -20.98 15.30 -12.92
CA ARG A 193 -20.91 16.62 -12.27
C ARG A 193 -21.01 16.57 -10.76
N HIS A 194 -21.73 15.60 -10.20
CA HIS A 194 -22.02 15.60 -8.77
C HIS A 194 -21.26 14.49 -8.04
N HIS A 195 -21.44 13.23 -8.43
CA HIS A 195 -20.75 12.11 -7.77
C HIS A 195 -19.25 12.14 -7.95
N LEU A 196 -18.75 12.28 -9.18
CA LEU A 196 -17.31 12.28 -9.40
C LEU A 196 -16.63 13.48 -8.73
N ARG A 197 -17.26 14.66 -8.73
CA ARG A 197 -16.71 15.84 -8.04
C ARG A 197 -16.64 15.68 -6.52
N GLN A 198 -17.58 14.95 -5.92
CA GLN A 198 -17.55 14.65 -4.48
C GLN A 198 -16.59 13.51 -4.14
N LEU A 199 -16.43 12.53 -5.04
CA LEU A 199 -15.50 11.42 -4.88
C LEU A 199 -14.04 11.84 -5.10
N LEU A 200 -13.77 12.75 -6.04
CA LEU A 200 -12.43 13.21 -6.39
C LEU A 200 -11.55 13.60 -5.18
N PRO A 201 -12.02 14.39 -4.21
CA PRO A 201 -11.22 14.72 -3.04
C PRO A 201 -10.90 13.51 -2.13
N LEU A 202 -11.83 12.55 -2.00
CA LEU A 202 -11.63 11.31 -1.24
C LEU A 202 -10.66 10.39 -1.98
N LEU A 203 -10.83 10.23 -3.29
CA LEU A 203 -9.94 9.49 -4.17
C LEU A 203 -8.52 10.07 -4.15
N ARG A 204 -8.38 11.40 -4.09
CA ARG A 204 -7.06 12.04 -3.96
C ARG A 204 -6.37 11.65 -2.66
N ALA A 205 -7.07 11.69 -1.53
CA ALA A 205 -6.51 11.27 -0.24
C ALA A 205 -6.11 9.79 -0.26
N ARG A 206 -6.93 8.94 -0.86
CA ARG A 206 -6.63 7.52 -1.06
C ARG A 206 -5.44 7.29 -1.97
N MET A 207 -5.33 8.03 -3.07
CA MET A 207 -4.18 7.93 -3.96
C MET A 207 -2.87 8.36 -3.29
N GLN A 208 -2.91 9.38 -2.43
CA GLN A 208 -1.73 9.73 -1.64
C GLN A 208 -1.31 8.61 -0.68
N ALA A 209 -2.27 7.94 -0.04
CA ALA A 209 -1.98 6.77 0.79
C ALA A 209 -1.45 5.59 -0.03
N LEU A 210 -2.02 5.34 -1.21
CA LEU A 210 -1.54 4.30 -2.13
C LEU A 210 -0.15 4.58 -2.66
N CYS A 211 0.18 5.85 -2.93
CA CYS A 211 1.55 6.23 -3.20
C CYS A 211 2.44 5.72 -2.08
N LEU A 212 2.14 5.96 -0.80
CA LEU A 212 2.98 5.56 0.35
C LEU A 212 3.23 4.05 0.46
N VAL A 213 2.27 3.22 0.05
CA VAL A 213 2.36 1.75 0.16
C VAL A 213 2.96 1.10 -1.10
N ALA A 214 2.66 1.63 -2.29
CA ALA A 214 3.04 1.03 -3.57
C ALA A 214 4.54 0.77 -3.76
N PRO A 215 5.49 1.61 -3.28
CA PRO A 215 6.92 1.35 -3.39
C PRO A 215 7.36 0.06 -2.72
N VAL A 216 6.70 -0.37 -1.64
CA VAL A 216 7.07 -1.65 -1.02
C VAL A 216 6.74 -2.82 -1.92
N TYR A 217 5.54 -2.79 -2.51
CA TYR A 217 5.14 -3.80 -3.49
C TYR A 217 6.07 -3.77 -4.71
N LEU A 218 6.49 -2.57 -5.12
CA LEU A 218 7.43 -2.37 -6.20
C LEU A 218 8.80 -3.00 -5.92
N ILE A 219 9.34 -2.91 -4.70
CA ILE A 219 10.62 -3.57 -4.33
C ILE A 219 10.57 -5.07 -4.64
N VAL A 220 9.49 -5.75 -4.24
CA VAL A 220 9.32 -7.20 -4.45
C VAL A 220 9.14 -7.52 -5.94
N ILE A 221 8.30 -6.76 -6.64
CA ILE A 221 8.02 -7.00 -8.06
C ILE A 221 9.28 -6.81 -8.91
N GLU A 222 10.02 -5.72 -8.68
CA GLU A 222 11.24 -5.42 -9.42
C GLU A 222 12.35 -6.45 -9.14
N ASP A 223 12.44 -6.97 -7.91
CA ASP A 223 13.40 -8.02 -7.59
C ASP A 223 13.06 -9.35 -8.28
N VAL A 224 11.79 -9.76 -8.29
CA VAL A 224 11.34 -11.00 -8.96
C VAL A 224 11.51 -10.90 -10.47
N LEU A 225 11.15 -9.77 -11.08
CA LEU A 225 11.28 -9.55 -12.53
C LEU A 225 12.70 -9.15 -12.98
N ARG A 226 13.65 -8.98 -12.04
CA ARG A 226 14.99 -8.46 -12.34
C ARG A 226 14.99 -7.12 -13.07
N PHE A 227 13.99 -6.29 -12.79
CA PHE A 227 13.85 -4.97 -13.41
C PHE A 227 14.92 -4.01 -12.88
N MET A 228 15.54 -3.22 -13.75
CA MET A 228 16.59 -2.24 -13.37
C MET A 228 16.03 -0.96 -12.72
N GLY A 229 15.14 -1.09 -11.74
CA GLY A 229 14.58 0.03 -10.98
C GLY A 229 15.27 0.27 -9.63
N TRP A 230 14.77 1.28 -8.91
CA TRP A 230 15.13 1.61 -7.53
C TRP A 230 14.75 0.49 -6.56
N GLY A 231 13.60 -0.15 -6.75
CA GLY A 231 13.11 -1.22 -5.89
C GLY A 231 13.98 -2.48 -5.98
N GLY A 232 14.35 -2.90 -7.19
CA GLY A 232 15.27 -4.03 -7.40
C GLY A 232 16.69 -3.76 -6.89
N TRP A 233 17.12 -2.50 -6.89
CA TRP A 233 18.37 -2.11 -6.22
C TRP A 233 18.23 -2.17 -4.69
N MET A 234 17.16 -1.62 -4.13
CA MET A 234 16.87 -1.65 -2.70
C MET A 234 16.81 -3.09 -2.16
N ALA A 235 16.15 -4.01 -2.88
CA ALA A 235 16.08 -5.42 -2.51
C ALA A 235 17.48 -6.06 -2.42
N ARG A 236 18.37 -5.75 -3.37
CA ARG A 236 19.75 -6.24 -3.37
C ARG A 236 20.55 -5.65 -2.21
N SER A 237 20.42 -4.36 -1.92
CA SER A 237 21.07 -3.72 -0.77
C SER A 237 20.60 -4.30 0.56
N ILE A 238 19.30 -4.60 0.71
CA ILE A 238 18.73 -5.29 1.87
C ILE A 238 19.34 -6.69 2.02
N ARG A 239 19.38 -7.49 0.96
CA ARG A 239 19.96 -8.86 1.01
C ARG A 239 21.46 -8.86 1.30
N ALA A 240 22.18 -7.88 0.78
CA ALA A 240 23.62 -7.71 1.03
C ALA A 240 23.93 -7.08 2.39
N ALA A 241 22.90 -6.62 3.13
CA ALA A 241 23.05 -5.79 4.32
C ALA A 241 23.96 -4.56 4.08
N ASP A 242 23.95 -4.02 2.86
CA ASP A 242 24.75 -2.86 2.49
C ASP A 242 24.09 -1.59 3.04
N VAL A 243 24.63 -1.12 4.17
CA VAL A 243 24.13 0.04 4.91
C VAL A 243 24.07 1.30 4.06
N ASN A 244 25.09 1.57 3.25
CA ASN A 244 25.15 2.77 2.42
C ASN A 244 24.12 2.70 1.30
N GLY A 245 23.95 1.51 0.72
CA GLY A 245 22.87 1.21 -0.20
C GLY A 245 21.50 1.46 0.43
N ILE A 246 21.22 0.87 1.60
CA ILE A 246 19.93 1.04 2.28
C ILE A 246 19.65 2.51 2.60
N ALA A 247 20.63 3.25 3.15
CA ALA A 247 20.46 4.66 3.49
C ALA A 247 20.15 5.53 2.25
N LEU A 248 20.91 5.34 1.17
CA LEU A 248 20.67 6.04 -0.10
C LEU A 248 19.32 5.66 -0.72
N GLY A 249 18.93 4.38 -0.63
CA GLY A 249 17.63 3.89 -1.07
C GLY A 249 16.47 4.54 -0.32
N LEU A 250 16.57 4.67 0.99
CA LEU A 250 15.56 5.34 1.82
C LEU A 250 15.44 6.83 1.50
N ALA A 251 16.57 7.53 1.32
CA ALA A 251 16.58 8.95 0.98
C ALA A 251 15.94 9.20 -0.41
N THR A 252 16.35 8.42 -1.42
CA THR A 252 15.87 8.53 -2.80
C THR A 252 14.43 8.04 -2.96
N GLY A 253 14.03 7.00 -2.23
CA GLY A 253 12.65 6.55 -2.12
C GLY A 253 11.78 7.62 -1.47
N GLY A 254 12.23 8.24 -0.38
CA GLY A 254 11.54 9.38 0.25
C GLY A 254 11.34 10.55 -0.71
N LEU A 255 12.35 10.87 -1.53
CA LEU A 255 12.26 11.90 -2.57
C LEU A 255 11.25 11.53 -3.67
N MET A 256 11.34 10.33 -4.24
CA MET A 256 10.42 9.82 -5.26
C MET A 256 8.96 9.93 -4.78
N MET A 257 8.75 9.61 -3.52
CA MET A 257 7.46 9.63 -2.86
C MET A 257 6.94 11.03 -2.56
N ALA A 258 7.82 11.93 -2.14
CA ALA A 258 7.50 13.34 -2.02
C ALA A 258 7.09 13.94 -3.37
N LEU A 259 7.78 13.58 -4.46
CA LEU A 259 7.44 14.04 -5.82
C LEU A 259 6.06 13.54 -6.26
N LEU A 260 5.74 12.26 -6.05
CA LEU A 260 4.41 11.71 -6.38
C LEU A 260 3.29 12.38 -5.57
N CYS A 261 3.48 12.49 -4.25
CA CYS A 261 2.52 13.15 -3.36
C CYS A 261 2.35 14.64 -3.68
N GLY A 262 3.44 15.32 -4.06
CA GLY A 262 3.47 16.70 -4.54
C GLY A 262 2.74 16.88 -5.87
N GLY A 263 2.94 15.97 -6.83
CA GLY A 263 2.22 15.94 -8.10
C GLY A 263 0.70 15.84 -7.92
N LEU A 264 0.25 14.94 -7.03
CA LEU A 264 -1.16 14.84 -6.65
C LEU A 264 -1.69 16.09 -5.95
N HIS A 265 -0.80 16.93 -5.40
CA HIS A 265 -1.22 18.17 -4.75
C HIS A 265 -1.77 19.21 -5.74
N PHE A 266 -1.25 19.22 -6.97
CA PHE A 266 -1.66 20.12 -8.04
C PHE A 266 -3.07 19.84 -8.59
N LEU A 267 -3.62 18.64 -8.36
CA LEU A 267 -5.00 18.29 -8.72
C LEU A 267 -6.00 19.05 -7.81
N ARG A 268 -6.42 20.26 -8.21
CA ARG A 268 -7.33 21.14 -7.45
C ARG A 268 -8.59 20.40 -6.95
N GLY A 269 -8.77 20.34 -5.63
CA GLY A 269 -9.99 19.87 -4.98
C GLY A 269 -10.20 20.55 -3.64
N ARG A 270 -11.36 21.18 -3.42
CA ARG A 270 -11.74 21.74 -2.12
C ARG A 270 -12.37 20.63 -1.28
N LEU A 271 -11.66 20.14 -0.27
CA LEU A 271 -12.19 19.22 0.75
C LEU A 271 -12.99 20.01 1.80
N ARG A 272 -14.14 19.49 2.23
CA ARG A 272 -14.76 19.88 3.51
C ARG A 272 -14.06 19.10 4.65
N PRO A 273 -13.78 19.73 5.79
CA PRO A 273 -13.07 19.09 6.88
C PRO A 273 -14.04 18.27 7.72
N SER A 274 -13.93 16.95 7.63
CA SER A 274 -14.25 16.06 8.74
C SER A 274 -13.35 14.85 8.58
N ALA A 275 -12.37 14.72 9.48
CA ALA A 275 -11.24 13.77 9.46
C ALA A 275 -10.11 14.12 8.46
N ASN A 276 -8.80 14.07 8.75
CA ASN A 276 -8.02 13.87 9.97
C ASN A 276 -6.55 14.11 9.55
N ARG A 277 -5.82 15.04 10.19
CA ARG A 277 -4.35 15.20 9.98
C ARG A 277 -3.56 13.94 10.33
N LEU A 278 -4.20 13.01 11.05
CA LEU A 278 -3.65 11.76 11.55
C LEU A 278 -3.80 10.58 10.56
N THR A 279 -4.75 10.60 9.60
CA THR A 279 -4.79 9.59 8.50
C THR A 279 -3.48 9.59 7.73
N ALA A 280 -2.95 10.77 7.43
CA ALA A 280 -1.68 10.97 6.75
C ALA A 280 -0.49 10.39 7.54
N PHE A 281 -0.60 10.32 8.88
CA PHE A 281 0.39 9.70 9.76
C PHE A 281 0.21 8.18 9.85
N ALA A 282 -1.02 7.67 9.83
CA ALA A 282 -1.32 6.24 9.89
C ALA A 282 -0.78 5.44 8.70
N TRP A 283 -0.61 6.10 7.55
CA TRP A 283 -0.07 5.52 6.31
C TRP A 283 1.36 5.94 6.00
N GLN A 284 2.11 6.45 6.99
CA GLN A 284 3.54 6.73 6.81
C GLN A 284 4.29 5.45 6.43
N PRO A 285 5.42 5.58 5.69
CA PRO A 285 6.22 4.46 5.20
C PRO A 285 7.01 3.73 6.31
N TRP A 286 6.53 3.76 7.56
CA TRP A 286 7.13 3.05 8.70
C TRP A 286 7.46 1.60 8.41
N PRO A 287 6.61 0.82 7.70
CA PRO A 287 6.97 -0.56 7.41
C PRO A 287 8.10 -0.67 6.38
N LEU A 288 8.16 0.26 5.41
CA LEU A 288 9.28 0.35 4.45
C LEU A 288 10.58 0.69 5.19
N TRP A 289 10.52 1.62 6.14
CA TRP A 289 11.67 1.98 6.98
C TRP A 289 12.05 0.86 7.94
N GLY A 290 11.07 0.16 8.51
CA GLY A 290 11.25 -1.02 9.35
C GLY A 290 12.02 -2.11 8.61
N LEU A 291 11.63 -2.41 7.36
CA LEU A 291 12.35 -3.37 6.52
C LEU A 291 13.82 -2.99 6.30
N GLY A 292 14.14 -1.70 6.12
CA GLY A 292 15.53 -1.24 6.01
C GLY A 292 16.30 -1.28 7.33
N LEU A 293 15.63 -1.06 8.47
CA LEU A 293 16.24 -1.11 9.79
C LEU A 293 16.50 -2.56 10.26
N MET A 294 15.69 -3.52 9.82
CA MET A 294 15.82 -4.95 10.17
C MET A 294 17.15 -5.57 9.73
N THR A 295 17.79 -5.02 8.70
CA THR A 295 19.07 -5.53 8.18
C THR A 295 20.30 -4.94 8.89
N LEU A 296 20.11 -4.05 9.86
CA LEU A 296 21.23 -3.42 10.55
C LEU A 296 21.79 -4.30 11.67
N PRO A 297 23.13 -4.31 11.86
CA PRO A 297 23.82 -5.15 12.83
C PRO A 297 23.26 -5.09 14.28
N PRO A 298 22.89 -3.94 14.87
CA PRO A 298 22.30 -3.91 16.21
C PRO A 298 20.92 -4.56 16.32
N PHE A 299 20.21 -4.75 15.19
CA PHE A 299 18.85 -5.32 15.16
C PHE A 299 18.80 -6.74 14.60
N SER A 300 19.94 -7.30 14.20
CA SER A 300 20.09 -8.67 13.68
C SER A 300 19.61 -9.75 14.65
N SER A 301 19.56 -9.47 15.96
CA SER A 301 19.08 -10.40 16.99
C SER A 301 17.56 -10.39 17.18
N SER A 302 16.86 -9.36 16.69
CA SER A 302 15.40 -9.27 16.81
C SER A 302 14.77 -8.36 15.74
N PRO A 303 14.93 -8.69 14.44
CA PRO A 303 14.35 -7.91 13.33
C PRO A 303 12.82 -7.85 13.42
N TRP A 304 12.19 -8.88 13.99
CA TRP A 304 10.74 -8.91 14.22
C TRP A 304 10.24 -7.79 15.12
N LEU A 305 10.99 -7.37 16.15
CA LEU A 305 10.56 -6.27 17.02
C LEU A 305 10.46 -4.94 16.25
N VAL A 306 11.39 -4.71 15.31
CA VAL A 306 11.38 -3.50 14.46
C VAL A 306 10.15 -3.50 13.56
N LEU A 307 9.83 -4.64 12.94
CA LEU A 307 8.63 -4.79 12.11
C LEU A 307 7.35 -4.61 12.92
N TRP A 308 7.27 -5.26 14.08
CA TRP A 308 6.14 -5.13 15.00
C TRP A 308 5.94 -3.68 15.44
N PHE A 309 7.01 -2.98 15.80
CA PHE A 309 6.95 -1.58 16.20
C PHE A 309 6.43 -0.70 15.06
N ALA A 310 6.91 -0.91 13.83
CA ALA A 310 6.45 -0.17 12.66
C ALA A 310 4.95 -0.41 12.37
N VAL A 311 4.49 -1.65 12.46
CA VAL A 311 3.07 -2.00 12.23
C VAL A 311 2.20 -1.48 13.38
N LEU A 312 2.65 -1.59 14.64
CA LEU A 312 1.94 -1.07 15.80
C LEU A 312 1.83 0.45 15.76
N LEU A 313 2.88 1.18 15.39
CA LEU A 313 2.82 2.63 15.23
C LEU A 313 1.79 3.05 14.17
N SER A 314 1.80 2.38 13.01
CA SER A 314 0.79 2.59 11.96
C SER A 314 -0.63 2.30 12.47
N GLY A 315 -0.80 1.18 13.18
CA GLY A 315 -2.05 0.79 13.81
C GLY A 315 -2.53 1.81 14.85
N CYS A 316 -1.67 2.25 15.76
CA CYS A 316 -2.01 3.18 16.85
C CYS A 316 -2.43 4.55 16.31
N ALA A 317 -1.81 5.02 15.22
CA ALA A 317 -2.24 6.23 14.54
C ALA A 317 -3.66 6.07 13.96
N ALA A 318 -3.95 4.93 13.31
CA ALA A 318 -5.29 4.62 12.81
C ALA A 318 -6.34 4.46 13.94
N TRP A 319 -5.92 3.89 15.08
CA TRP A 319 -6.73 3.77 16.29
C TRP A 319 -7.15 5.12 16.84
N HIS A 320 -6.17 5.97 17.13
CA HIS A 320 -6.40 7.28 17.71
C HIS A 320 -7.30 8.12 16.82
N GLU A 321 -7.13 7.97 15.51
CA GLU A 321 -8.00 8.59 14.53
C GLU A 321 -9.46 8.10 14.63
N ALA A 322 -9.67 6.78 14.56
CA ALA A 322 -11.00 6.20 14.66
C ALA A 322 -11.67 6.65 15.96
N TRP A 323 -10.92 6.64 17.07
CA TRP A 323 -11.37 7.08 18.39
C TRP A 323 -11.85 8.53 18.37
N THR A 324 -11.03 9.47 17.89
CA THR A 324 -11.41 10.89 17.84
C THR A 324 -12.59 11.17 16.92
N SER A 325 -12.83 10.33 15.91
CA SER A 325 -14.03 10.42 15.07
C SER A 325 -15.28 10.00 15.82
N VAL A 326 -15.19 8.89 16.56
CA VAL A 326 -16.31 8.36 17.35
C VAL A 326 -16.61 9.28 18.54
N GLU A 327 -15.58 9.83 19.19
CA GLU A 327 -15.72 10.81 20.27
C GLU A 327 -16.53 12.05 19.84
N LYS A 328 -16.30 12.55 18.62
CA LYS A 328 -17.05 13.68 18.05
C LYS A 328 -18.50 13.36 17.70
N GLN A 329 -18.83 12.09 17.52
CA GLN A 329 -20.15 11.61 17.11
C GLN A 329 -20.96 11.06 18.28
N LEU A 330 -20.33 10.80 19.42
CA LEU A 330 -21.01 10.36 20.63
C LEU A 330 -21.97 11.48 21.09
N PRO A 331 -23.27 11.17 21.26
CA PRO A 331 -24.25 12.12 21.75
C PRO A 331 -24.09 12.30 23.27
N LEU A 332 -22.98 12.91 23.69
CA LEU A 332 -22.71 13.21 25.10
C LEU A 332 -23.67 14.27 25.63
N ASP A 333 -24.03 15.26 24.81
CA ASP A 333 -24.94 16.34 25.21
C ASP A 333 -26.41 15.90 25.35
N PRO A 334 -26.98 15.08 24.44
CA PRO A 334 -28.30 14.49 24.64
C PRO A 334 -28.34 13.56 25.87
N ALA A 335 -27.34 12.69 26.05
CA ALA A 335 -27.32 11.74 27.18
C ALA A 335 -27.26 12.44 28.55
N ARG A 336 -26.56 13.59 28.64
CA ARG A 336 -26.55 14.45 29.84
C ARG A 336 -27.91 15.09 30.10
N SER A 337 -28.65 15.46 29.06
CA SER A 337 -29.99 16.05 29.20
C SER A 337 -31.06 15.08 29.73
N PHE A 338 -30.84 13.77 29.63
CA PHE A 338 -31.73 12.73 30.17
C PHE A 338 -31.39 12.26 31.60
N GLY A 339 -30.47 12.94 32.32
CA GLY A 339 -30.17 12.65 33.72
C GLY A 339 -29.48 11.31 33.98
N VAL A 340 -28.90 10.68 32.95
CA VAL A 340 -28.11 9.45 33.11
C VAL A 340 -26.81 9.80 33.83
N SER A 341 -26.48 9.05 34.89
CA SER A 341 -25.20 9.23 35.60
C SER A 341 -24.01 9.05 34.65
N GLU A 342 -22.94 9.82 34.84
CA GLU A 342 -21.74 9.73 33.98
C GLU A 342 -21.20 8.29 33.93
N THR A 343 -21.29 7.55 35.04
CA THR A 343 -20.93 6.13 35.14
C THR A 343 -21.79 5.23 34.26
N GLY A 344 -23.09 5.50 34.14
CA GLY A 344 -24.02 4.74 33.29
C GLY A 344 -23.80 4.99 31.79
N ILE A 345 -23.45 6.22 31.41
CA ILE A 345 -23.08 6.59 30.04
C ILE A 345 -21.77 5.89 29.65
N TRP A 346 -20.78 5.89 30.55
CA TRP A 346 -19.48 5.30 30.31
C TRP A 346 -19.57 3.77 30.09
N LEU A 347 -20.25 3.05 30.98
CA LEU A 347 -20.38 1.60 30.89
C LEU A 347 -21.21 1.14 29.68
N ARG A 348 -22.33 1.82 29.40
CA ARG A 348 -23.26 1.36 28.35
C ARG A 348 -22.84 1.76 26.94
N HIS A 349 -22.15 2.88 26.78
CA HIS A 349 -21.84 3.43 25.45
C HIS A 349 -20.34 3.47 25.20
N VAL A 350 -19.55 4.03 26.11
CA VAL A 350 -18.11 4.25 25.88
C VAL A 350 -17.32 2.94 25.92
N ALA A 351 -17.48 2.12 26.97
CA ALA A 351 -16.75 0.87 27.13
C ALA A 351 -17.07 -0.17 26.04
N PHE A 352 -18.33 -0.26 25.64
CA PHE A 352 -18.76 -1.14 24.55
C PHE A 352 -18.19 -0.70 23.20
N VAL A 353 -18.19 0.60 22.90
CA VAL A 353 -17.57 1.15 21.70
C VAL A 353 -16.05 0.94 21.72
N GLN A 354 -15.38 1.18 22.84
CA GLN A 354 -13.94 0.95 23.01
C GLN A 354 -13.54 -0.50 22.77
N SER A 355 -14.25 -1.46 23.38
CA SER A 355 -13.95 -2.89 23.20
C SER A 355 -14.13 -3.35 21.75
N ARG A 356 -15.20 -2.89 21.08
CA ARG A 356 -15.41 -3.14 19.65
C ARG A 356 -14.32 -2.54 18.78
N MET A 357 -13.95 -1.28 19.05
CA MET A 357 -12.81 -0.69 18.36
C MET A 357 -11.57 -1.55 18.59
N LEU A 358 -11.30 -1.99 19.82
CA LEU A 358 -10.08 -2.70 20.22
C LEU A 358 -9.93 -3.99 19.43
N VAL A 359 -10.99 -4.79 19.40
CA VAL A 359 -11.03 -6.02 18.61
C VAL A 359 -10.84 -5.72 17.13
N ALA A 360 -11.46 -4.65 16.61
CA ALA A 360 -11.28 -4.27 15.22
C ALA A 360 -9.85 -3.85 14.88
N TRP A 361 -9.19 -3.14 15.78
CA TRP A 361 -7.80 -2.73 15.65
C TRP A 361 -6.83 -3.87 15.74
N ILE A 362 -6.98 -4.75 16.74
CA ILE A 362 -6.18 -5.97 16.86
C ILE A 362 -6.27 -6.79 15.57
N SER A 363 -7.49 -6.97 15.04
CA SER A 363 -7.71 -7.72 13.81
C SER A 363 -7.03 -7.05 12.60
N ALA A 364 -7.11 -5.72 12.47
CA ALA A 364 -6.47 -4.98 11.39
C ALA A 364 -4.93 -5.01 11.47
N VAL A 365 -4.39 -4.81 12.67
CA VAL A 365 -2.94 -4.90 12.94
C VAL A 365 -2.45 -6.29 12.61
N PHE A 366 -3.13 -7.34 13.06
CA PHE A 366 -2.72 -8.72 12.82
C PHE A 366 -2.75 -9.08 11.33
N ALA A 367 -3.79 -8.63 10.60
CA ALA A 367 -3.86 -8.81 9.15
C ALA A 367 -2.66 -8.16 8.44
N GLN A 368 -2.34 -6.93 8.85
CA GLN A 368 -1.23 -6.16 8.29
C GLN A 368 0.11 -6.82 8.62
N THR A 369 0.31 -7.27 9.85
CA THR A 369 1.50 -8.01 10.28
C THR A 369 1.73 -9.26 9.44
N LEU A 370 0.68 -10.05 9.14
CA LEU A 370 0.80 -11.24 8.28
C LEU A 370 1.31 -10.89 6.88
N LEU A 371 0.78 -9.83 6.27
CA LEU A 371 1.21 -9.37 4.95
C LEU A 371 2.66 -8.85 4.98
N TRP A 372 3.06 -8.13 6.03
CA TRP A 372 4.44 -7.66 6.20
C TRP A 372 5.43 -8.78 6.46
N ILE A 373 5.05 -9.82 7.22
CA ILE A 373 5.88 -11.02 7.39
C ILE A 373 6.10 -11.68 6.03
N ALA A 374 5.06 -11.80 5.19
CA ALA A 374 5.20 -12.34 3.85
C ALA A 374 6.18 -11.53 2.98
N VAL A 375 6.10 -10.19 3.02
CA VAL A 375 7.04 -9.30 2.32
C VAL A 375 8.46 -9.46 2.87
N ALA A 376 8.64 -9.46 4.19
CA ALA A 376 9.94 -9.61 4.83
C ALA A 376 10.59 -10.96 4.47
N CYS A 377 9.83 -12.06 4.50
CA CYS A 377 10.33 -13.38 4.13
C CYS A 377 10.69 -13.48 2.64
N ALA A 378 9.95 -12.80 1.77
CA ALA A 378 10.27 -12.74 0.34
C ALA A 378 11.57 -11.95 0.06
N LEU A 379 11.81 -10.86 0.80
CA LEU A 379 13.01 -10.04 0.65
C LEU A 379 14.24 -10.68 1.30
N GLN A 380 14.08 -11.22 2.51
CA GLN A 380 15.15 -11.79 3.32
C GLN A 380 14.79 -13.21 3.80
N PRO A 381 15.01 -14.25 2.97
CA PRO A 381 14.70 -15.64 3.30
C PRO A 381 15.34 -16.17 4.59
N ALA A 382 16.48 -15.58 5.01
CA ALA A 382 17.16 -15.92 6.26
C ALA A 382 16.25 -15.75 7.50
N LEU A 383 15.30 -14.80 7.46
CA LEU A 383 14.34 -14.55 8.54
C LEU A 383 13.44 -15.76 8.85
N LEU A 384 13.28 -16.71 7.92
CA LEU A 384 12.53 -17.93 8.17
C LEU A 384 13.11 -18.79 9.29
N GLN A 385 14.42 -18.72 9.53
CA GLN A 385 15.09 -19.50 10.58
C GLN A 385 14.74 -18.99 11.98
N GLU A 386 14.36 -17.72 12.10
CA GLU A 386 13.95 -17.10 13.35
C GLU A 386 12.45 -17.27 13.64
N LEU A 387 11.65 -17.63 12.64
CA LEU A 387 10.25 -17.95 12.83
C LEU A 387 10.09 -19.33 13.45
N GLY A 388 9.18 -19.45 14.41
CA GLY A 388 8.82 -20.76 14.97
C GLY A 388 8.39 -21.73 13.85
N ALA A 389 8.74 -23.01 14.02
CA ALA A 389 8.49 -24.09 13.05
C ALA A 389 7.10 -24.08 12.36
N PRO A 390 5.96 -23.85 13.06
CA PRO A 390 4.66 -23.80 12.40
C PRO A 390 4.50 -22.61 11.46
N LEU A 391 4.97 -21.41 11.84
CA LEU A 391 4.88 -20.22 11.00
C LEU A 391 5.84 -20.29 9.82
N ALA A 392 7.07 -20.75 10.05
CA ALA A 392 8.08 -20.91 9.00
C ALA A 392 7.56 -21.80 7.85
N ARG A 393 6.77 -22.85 8.15
CA ARG A 393 6.17 -23.72 7.12
C ARG A 393 5.22 -22.97 6.18
N TRP A 394 4.46 -22.00 6.68
CA TRP A 394 3.48 -21.26 5.89
C TRP A 394 4.13 -20.20 5.01
N PHE A 395 5.21 -19.57 5.48
CA PHE A 395 5.91 -18.51 4.74
C PHE A 395 7.06 -19.02 3.86
N ARG A 396 7.58 -20.23 4.11
CA ARG A 396 8.69 -20.83 3.34
C ARG A 396 8.46 -20.82 1.82
N PRO A 397 7.28 -21.18 1.29
CA PRO A 397 7.04 -21.17 -0.16
C PRO A 397 7.16 -19.78 -0.81
N LEU A 398 7.06 -18.70 -0.03
CA LEU A 398 7.17 -17.32 -0.53
C LEU A 398 8.61 -16.81 -0.58
N ALA A 399 9.54 -17.49 0.10
CA ALA A 399 10.93 -17.07 0.23
C ALA A 399 11.80 -17.71 -0.86
N VAL A 400 11.67 -17.20 -2.10
CA VAL A 400 12.51 -17.66 -3.21
C VAL A 400 13.86 -16.96 -3.14
N GLY A 401 14.83 -17.60 -2.47
CA GLY A 401 16.15 -17.02 -2.19
C GLY A 401 17.26 -17.44 -3.15
N SER A 402 17.14 -18.62 -3.74
CA SER A 402 18.16 -19.19 -4.64
C SER A 402 17.62 -19.49 -6.04
N SER A 403 18.53 -19.64 -7.01
CA SER A 403 18.20 -20.08 -8.37
C SER A 403 17.56 -21.48 -8.39
N ARG A 404 17.94 -22.34 -7.43
CA ARG A 404 17.35 -23.67 -7.26
C ARG A 404 15.91 -23.59 -6.77
N ASP A 405 15.63 -22.70 -5.81
CA ASP A 405 14.26 -22.48 -5.32
C ASP A 405 13.40 -21.89 -6.43
N ALA A 406 13.93 -20.94 -7.21
CA ALA A 406 13.22 -20.36 -8.35
C ALA A 406 12.86 -21.44 -9.41
N ALA A 407 13.80 -22.32 -9.74
CA ALA A 407 13.55 -23.43 -10.66
C ALA A 407 12.48 -24.40 -10.13
N GLN A 408 12.50 -24.69 -8.82
CA GLN A 408 11.48 -25.52 -8.18
C GLN A 408 10.10 -24.86 -8.20
N THR A 409 10.01 -23.57 -7.87
CA THR A 409 8.76 -22.79 -7.90
C THR A 409 8.18 -22.70 -9.31
N LEU A 410 9.04 -22.61 -10.34
CA LEU A 410 8.61 -22.62 -11.75
C LEU A 410 8.11 -24.00 -12.20
N ALA A 411 8.72 -25.07 -11.70
CA ALA A 411 8.30 -26.44 -12.01
C ALA A 411 6.97 -26.80 -11.32
N ASP A 412 6.76 -26.32 -10.09
CA ASP A 412 5.54 -26.54 -9.33
C ASP A 412 5.16 -25.29 -8.50
N PRO A 413 4.32 -24.38 -9.05
CA PRO A 413 3.93 -23.16 -8.36
C PRO A 413 2.84 -23.39 -7.30
N THR A 414 2.31 -24.61 -7.17
CA THR A 414 1.13 -24.91 -6.33
C THR A 414 1.37 -24.53 -4.87
N ALA A 415 2.48 -24.99 -4.29
CA ALA A 415 2.82 -24.72 -2.89
C ALA A 415 2.91 -23.21 -2.56
N MET A 416 3.41 -22.41 -3.50
CA MET A 416 3.51 -20.97 -3.33
C MET A 416 2.16 -20.27 -3.50
N LEU A 417 1.34 -20.68 -4.47
CA LEU A 417 -0.01 -20.13 -4.67
C LEU A 417 -0.95 -20.50 -3.52
N GLU A 418 -0.83 -21.72 -3.00
CA GLU A 418 -1.58 -22.17 -1.82
C GLU A 418 -1.17 -21.38 -0.57
N ALA A 419 0.12 -21.27 -0.29
CA ALA A 419 0.62 -20.48 0.84
C ALA A 419 0.20 -19.00 0.72
N GLY A 420 0.39 -18.41 -0.46
CA GLY A 420 -0.02 -17.04 -0.74
C GLY A 420 -1.53 -16.84 -0.61
N GLY A 421 -2.33 -17.78 -1.11
CA GLY A 421 -3.79 -17.77 -1.03
C GLY A 421 -4.30 -17.91 0.41
N LEU A 422 -3.69 -18.78 1.21
CA LEU A 422 -4.03 -18.95 2.63
C LEU A 422 -3.70 -17.70 3.45
N ILE A 423 -2.55 -17.08 3.21
CA ILE A 423 -2.18 -15.81 3.87
C ILE A 423 -3.15 -14.70 3.47
N ALA A 424 -3.48 -14.59 2.17
CA ALA A 424 -4.45 -13.63 1.68
C ALA A 424 -5.83 -13.83 2.31
N LEU A 425 -6.29 -15.08 2.39
CA LEU A 425 -7.57 -15.44 2.99
C LEU A 425 -7.59 -15.11 4.49
N ALA A 426 -6.53 -15.44 5.22
CA ALA A 426 -6.41 -15.12 6.64
C ALA A 426 -6.44 -13.60 6.88
N ALA A 427 -5.66 -12.83 6.12
CA ALA A 427 -5.65 -11.38 6.18
C ALA A 427 -7.04 -10.80 5.83
N LEU A 428 -7.69 -11.33 4.79
CA LEU A 428 -9.03 -10.92 4.39
C LEU A 428 -10.05 -11.20 5.50
N CYS A 429 -10.05 -12.39 6.10
CA CYS A 429 -10.93 -12.74 7.22
C CYS A 429 -10.77 -11.77 8.38
N LEU A 430 -9.54 -11.47 8.79
CA LEU A 430 -9.24 -10.52 9.87
C LEU A 430 -9.71 -9.10 9.53
N ILE A 431 -9.53 -8.65 8.28
CA ILE A 431 -10.03 -7.35 7.81
C ILE A 431 -11.57 -7.32 7.81
N GLN A 432 -12.25 -8.41 7.44
CA GLN A 432 -13.70 -8.49 7.51
C GLN A 432 -14.21 -8.48 8.95
N VAL A 433 -13.57 -9.24 9.85
CA VAL A 433 -13.87 -9.19 11.30
C VAL A 433 -13.71 -7.77 11.82
N SER A 434 -12.59 -7.11 11.48
CA SER A 434 -12.34 -5.72 11.86
C SER A 434 -13.51 -4.80 11.48
N ARG A 435 -14.07 -4.97 10.28
CA ARG A 435 -15.18 -4.15 9.78
C ARG A 435 -16.53 -4.45 10.40
N ILE A 436 -16.81 -5.73 10.63
CA ILE A 436 -18.05 -6.16 11.26
C ILE A 436 -18.10 -5.61 12.69
N VAL A 437 -16.95 -5.66 13.37
CA VAL A 437 -16.83 -5.21 14.75
C VAL A 437 -16.74 -3.69 14.84
N GLN A 438 -16.20 -2.96 13.86
CA GLN A 438 -16.13 -1.50 13.89
C GLN A 438 -17.51 -0.85 14.18
N PRO A 439 -17.58 0.09 15.14
CA PRO A 439 -18.80 0.82 15.40
C PRO A 439 -19.16 1.65 14.16
N ARG A 440 -20.37 1.46 13.62
CA ARG A 440 -20.86 2.26 12.51
C ARG A 440 -21.45 3.55 13.06
N PRO A 441 -21.11 4.72 12.49
CA PRO A 441 -21.90 5.92 12.75
C PRO A 441 -23.33 5.65 12.26
N SER A 442 -24.28 5.75 13.19
CA SER A 442 -25.72 5.65 12.92
C SER A 442 -26.24 6.89 12.21
#